data_AF-A0A3C0C6H9-F1
#
_entry.id   AF-A0A3C0C6H9-F1
#
_cell.length_a   1.000
_cell.length_b   1.000
_cell.length_c   1.000
_cell.angle_alpha   90.00
_cell.angle_beta   90.00
_cell.angle_gamma   90.00
#
_symmetry.space_group_name_H-M   'P 1'
#
loop_
_entity.id
_entity.type
_entity.pdbx_description
1 polymer ?
#
loop_
_entity_poly.entity_id
_entity_poly.type
_entity_poly.pdbx_seq_one_letter_code
_entity_poly.pdbx_strand_id
1 'polypeptide(L)'
;ARGYDFGWPSNLNVWAESMPGALACGIVLVFCSWFYMVRLNTGGEGNVSIRTLSFLIFASLLVSAGIFKFPVMARICGGLCGAAAAAEAALSALESHKRPLLGAVKGLFIVTAGGLAIAAFYGTTMAALRLTPFSGVKLTLLLPPLLVLVHDLRRKVHPESLPEIIGRPAIWGELFMIGIMMLAMLIMALRSDNVSNVPAWEVAFREFMERALLVRPRTKEFLIGYPALALYWYVVRKGYMPGYREAVRIVSVLAFSSAVNTFCHFHTLLSLSIIRTLNGWWLGILLGGTAVAILNYVMIPLHKKLSGDIPN
;
A
#
# COMPACT_ATOMS: atom_id res chain seq x y z
N ALA A 1 -21.17 10.85 48.66
CA ALA A 1 -20.72 10.21 47.40
C ALA A 1 -19.70 9.13 47.74
N ARG A 2 -20.15 7.88 47.93
CA ARG A 2 -19.27 6.73 48.17
C ARG A 2 -18.91 6.14 46.81
N GLY A 3 -17.62 6.06 46.48
CA GLY A 3 -17.14 5.47 45.22
C GLY A 3 -16.26 6.36 44.35
N TYR A 4 -16.02 7.61 44.73
CA TYR A 4 -14.95 8.42 44.12
C TYR A 4 -13.70 8.30 44.97
N ASP A 5 -12.69 7.65 44.41
CA ASP A 5 -11.33 7.67 44.96
C ASP A 5 -10.73 9.04 44.61
N PHE A 6 -10.56 9.90 45.62
CA PHE A 6 -10.01 11.26 45.47
C PHE A 6 -8.48 11.27 45.40
N GLY A 7 -7.88 10.18 44.93
CA GLY A 7 -6.45 10.11 44.63
C GLY A 7 -6.08 10.92 43.40
N TRP A 8 -4.80 11.32 43.31
CA TRP A 8 -4.25 11.79 42.04
C TRP A 8 -4.45 10.69 40.99
N PRO A 9 -4.91 11.03 39.76
CA PRO A 9 -5.08 10.02 38.72
C PRO A 9 -3.76 9.28 38.53
N SER A 10 -3.76 7.97 38.81
CA SER A 10 -2.62 7.12 38.52
C SER A 10 -2.35 7.21 37.03
N ASN A 11 -1.10 7.46 36.65
CA ASN A 11 -0.71 7.42 35.24
C ASN A 11 -1.03 6.02 34.69
N LEU A 12 -1.65 5.98 33.50
CA LEU A 12 -1.77 4.74 32.75
C LEU A 12 -0.39 4.12 32.59
N ASN A 13 -0.28 2.80 32.79
CA ASN A 13 0.97 2.08 32.54
C ASN A 13 1.50 2.45 31.15
N VAL A 14 2.72 2.99 31.10
CA VAL A 14 3.35 3.39 29.85
C VAL A 14 3.68 2.12 29.08
N TRP A 15 3.00 1.91 27.95
CA TRP A 15 3.37 0.85 27.03
C TRP A 15 4.65 1.28 26.31
N ALA A 16 5.78 0.70 26.74
CA ALA A 16 7.10 1.01 26.24
C ALA A 16 7.36 0.39 24.87
N GLU A 17 8.40 0.89 24.19
CA GLU A 17 8.93 0.29 22.97
C GLU A 17 9.34 -1.15 23.23
N SER A 18 8.78 -2.09 22.46
CA SER A 18 8.96 -3.52 22.69
C SER A 18 10.13 -4.08 21.88
N MET A 19 11.03 -4.84 22.52
CA MET A 19 12.12 -5.54 21.83
C MET A 19 11.61 -6.49 20.72
N PRO A 20 10.51 -7.25 20.90
CA PRO A 20 9.91 -8.04 19.82
C PRO A 20 9.40 -7.19 18.65
N GLY A 21 8.87 -5.99 18.92
CA GLY A 21 8.44 -5.05 17.88
C GLY A 21 9.61 -4.54 17.04
N ALA A 22 10.74 -4.23 17.67
CA ALA A 22 11.97 -3.83 16.98
C ALA A 22 12.46 -4.95 16.06
N LEU A 23 12.44 -6.19 16.56
CA LEU A 23 12.81 -7.39 15.82
C LEU A 23 11.89 -7.62 14.61
N ALA A 24 10.57 -7.49 14.78
CA ALA A 24 9.62 -7.59 13.69
C ALA A 24 9.88 -6.52 12.60
N CYS A 25 10.13 -5.26 13.01
CA CYS A 25 10.47 -4.18 12.08
C CYS A 25 11.77 -4.46 11.30
N GLY A 26 12.82 -4.95 11.98
CA GLY A 26 14.09 -5.29 11.34
C GLY A 26 13.96 -6.44 10.35
N ILE A 27 13.21 -7.49 10.70
CA ILE A 27 12.93 -8.61 9.79
C ILE A 27 12.18 -8.11 8.56
N VAL A 28 11.06 -7.40 8.74
CA VAL A 28 10.26 -6.90 7.61
C VAL A 28 11.10 -6.01 6.70
N LEU A 29 11.83 -5.05 7.27
CA LEU A 29 12.66 -4.12 6.49
C LEU A 29 13.72 -4.88 5.67
N VAL A 30 14.47 -5.79 6.29
CA VAL A 30 15.57 -6.50 5.62
C VAL A 30 15.03 -7.48 4.57
N PHE A 31 14.04 -8.31 4.90
CA PHE A 31 13.50 -9.28 3.96
C PHE A 31 12.76 -8.62 2.80
N CYS A 32 11.94 -7.58 3.05
CA CYS A 32 11.26 -6.88 1.97
C CYS A 32 12.27 -6.16 1.05
N SER A 33 13.28 -5.50 1.62
CA SER A 33 14.32 -4.85 0.82
C SER A 33 15.14 -5.86 0.02
N TRP A 34 15.41 -7.04 0.59
CA TRP A 34 16.09 -8.12 -0.13
C TRP A 34 15.26 -8.64 -1.30
N PHE A 35 13.98 -8.96 -1.08
CA PHE A 35 13.10 -9.42 -2.17
C PHE A 35 12.97 -8.38 -3.27
N TYR A 36 12.90 -7.09 -2.90
CA TYR A 36 12.92 -5.99 -3.86
C TYR A 36 14.19 -6.00 -4.70
N MET A 37 15.35 -6.14 -4.08
CA MET A 37 16.65 -6.18 -4.77
C MET A 37 16.81 -7.43 -5.66
N VAL A 38 16.36 -8.60 -5.20
CA VAL A 38 16.36 -9.83 -6.02
C VAL A 38 15.47 -9.65 -7.25
N ARG A 39 14.29 -9.03 -7.06
CA ARG A 39 13.35 -8.76 -8.15
C ARG A 39 13.93 -7.74 -9.13
N LEU A 40 14.69 -6.75 -8.67
CA LEU A 40 15.41 -5.81 -9.54
C LEU A 40 16.48 -6.50 -10.39
N ASN A 41 17.25 -7.43 -9.82
CA ASN A 41 18.46 -7.95 -10.45
C ASN A 41 18.26 -9.26 -11.24
N THR A 42 17.36 -10.15 -10.80
CA THR A 42 17.34 -11.55 -11.25
C THR A 42 16.01 -11.99 -11.86
N GLY A 43 15.09 -11.08 -12.15
CA GLY A 43 13.90 -11.44 -12.92
C GLY A 43 12.76 -12.10 -12.13
N GLY A 44 12.98 -12.50 -10.87
CA GLY A 44 11.96 -13.06 -9.99
C GLY A 44 12.23 -14.48 -9.44
N GLU A 45 13.36 -15.10 -9.79
CA GLU A 45 13.73 -16.46 -9.33
C GLU A 45 15.09 -16.48 -8.65
N GLY A 46 15.20 -15.78 -7.51
CA GLY A 46 16.36 -15.93 -6.63
C GLY A 46 16.11 -17.05 -5.62
N ASN A 47 16.74 -18.21 -5.80
CA ASN A 47 16.72 -19.25 -4.78
C ASN A 47 17.48 -18.75 -3.54
N VAL A 48 16.87 -18.86 -2.35
CA VAL A 48 17.52 -18.41 -1.11
C VAL A 48 18.49 -19.49 -0.66
N SER A 49 19.79 -19.27 -0.93
CA SER A 49 20.84 -20.12 -0.36
C SER A 49 20.87 -20.00 1.16
N ILE A 50 21.25 -21.09 1.86
CA ILE A 50 21.42 -21.10 3.32
C ILE A 50 22.33 -19.97 3.80
N ARG A 51 23.37 -19.63 3.03
CA ARG A 51 24.31 -18.54 3.33
C ARG A 51 23.63 -17.18 3.29
N THR A 52 22.79 -16.97 2.27
CA THR A 52 22.00 -15.74 2.12
C THR A 52 20.98 -15.61 3.23
N LEU A 53 20.30 -16.70 3.60
CA LEU A 53 19.33 -16.70 4.69
C LEU A 53 20.01 -16.32 6.02
N SER A 54 21.14 -16.94 6.35
CA SER A 54 21.91 -16.61 7.56
C SER A 54 22.37 -15.16 7.58
N PHE A 55 22.81 -14.62 6.44
CA PHE A 55 23.17 -13.21 6.31
C PHE A 55 21.96 -12.29 6.54
N LEU A 56 20.80 -12.59 5.97
CA LEU A 56 19.57 -11.80 6.15
C LEU A 56 19.09 -11.82 7.60
N ILE A 57 19.14 -12.98 8.27
CA ILE A 57 18.80 -13.09 9.69
C ILE A 57 19.76 -12.24 10.52
N PHE A 58 21.07 -12.35 10.30
CA PHE A 58 22.06 -11.55 11.00
C PHE A 58 21.88 -10.04 10.77
N ALA A 59 21.65 -9.62 9.51
CA ALA A 59 21.35 -8.24 9.17
C ALA A 59 20.07 -7.74 9.85
N SER A 60 19.02 -8.57 9.92
CA SER A 60 17.78 -8.21 10.61
C SER A 60 18.01 -7.99 12.11
N LEU A 61 18.85 -8.80 12.75
CA LEU A 61 19.21 -8.63 14.17
C LEU A 61 20.00 -7.33 14.40
N LEU A 62 20.96 -7.01 13.53
CA LEU A 62 21.72 -5.75 13.62
C LEU A 62 20.83 -4.53 13.47
N VAL A 63 19.96 -4.52 12.45
CA VAL A 63 18.99 -3.44 12.22
C VAL A 63 18.06 -3.31 13.43
N SER A 64 17.56 -4.43 13.96
CA SER A 64 16.66 -4.43 15.12
C SER A 64 17.33 -3.88 16.39
N ALA A 65 18.56 -4.31 16.68
CA ALA A 65 19.34 -3.81 17.81
C ALA A 65 19.58 -2.31 17.68
N GLY A 66 19.82 -1.85 16.47
CA GLY A 66 20.01 -0.45 16.17
C GLY A 66 18.72 0.39 16.29
N ILE A 67 17.58 -0.11 15.80
CA ILE A 67 16.25 0.50 16.00
C ILE A 67 15.97 0.67 17.51
N PHE A 68 16.25 -0.37 18.30
CA PHE A 68 15.99 -0.36 19.74
C PHE A 68 16.92 0.57 20.53
N LYS A 69 18.19 0.71 20.11
CA LYS A 69 19.17 1.54 20.83
C LYS A 69 19.17 3.02 20.44
N PHE A 70 18.86 3.34 19.18
CA PHE A 70 19.04 4.68 18.64
C PHE A 70 17.71 5.29 18.16
N PRO A 71 17.16 6.31 18.86
CA PRO A 71 15.87 6.92 18.51
C PRO A 71 15.81 7.51 17.10
N VAL A 72 16.93 8.06 16.61
CA VAL A 72 17.02 8.59 15.23
C VAL A 72 16.85 7.45 14.22
N MET A 73 17.45 6.30 14.49
CA MET A 73 17.37 5.14 13.60
C MET A 73 15.98 4.52 13.62
N ALA A 74 15.32 4.46 14.78
CA ALA A 74 13.90 4.08 14.87
C ALA A 74 13.05 4.95 13.93
N ARG A 75 13.15 6.28 14.00
CA ARG A 75 12.30 7.18 13.18
C ARG A 75 12.47 6.95 11.67
N ILE A 76 13.70 6.71 11.21
CA ILE A 76 14.00 6.47 9.78
C ILE A 76 13.57 5.05 9.38
N CYS A 77 14.00 4.04 10.14
CA CYS A 77 13.71 2.63 9.84
C CYS A 77 12.21 2.32 9.91
N GLY A 78 11.42 2.99 10.75
CA GLY A 78 9.97 2.82 10.77
C GLY A 78 9.31 3.22 9.46
N GLY A 79 9.67 4.39 8.92
CA GLY A 79 9.18 4.83 7.61
C GLY A 79 9.63 3.91 6.48
N LEU A 80 10.91 3.51 6.48
CA LEU A 80 11.47 2.59 5.48
C LEU A 80 10.84 1.20 5.56
N CYS A 81 10.57 0.69 6.76
CA CYS A 81 9.93 -0.61 6.97
C CYS A 81 8.54 -0.64 6.31
N GLY A 82 7.72 0.38 6.58
CA GLY A 82 6.40 0.46 5.96
C GLY A 82 6.46 0.67 4.45
N ALA A 83 7.43 1.46 3.98
CA ALA A 83 7.61 1.65 2.55
C ALA A 83 8.05 0.36 1.83
N ALA A 84 9.03 -0.36 2.38
CA ALA A 84 9.50 -1.62 1.83
C ALA A 84 8.40 -2.69 1.83
N ALA A 85 7.62 -2.78 2.92
CA ALA A 85 6.49 -3.70 3.01
C ALA A 85 5.40 -3.39 1.96
N ALA A 86 5.05 -2.12 1.80
CA ALA A 86 4.06 -1.70 0.79
C ALA A 86 4.56 -1.93 -0.64
N ALA A 87 5.82 -1.63 -0.93
CA ALA A 87 6.42 -1.83 -2.25
C ALA A 87 6.47 -3.32 -2.62
N GLU A 88 6.94 -4.17 -1.71
CA GLU A 88 6.98 -5.62 -1.95
C GLU A 88 5.60 -6.24 -2.08
N ALA A 89 4.65 -5.82 -1.24
CA ALA A 89 3.27 -6.27 -1.36
C ALA A 89 2.68 -5.93 -2.73
N ALA A 90 2.89 -4.69 -3.19
CA ALA A 90 2.42 -4.25 -4.50
C ALA A 90 3.08 -5.02 -5.64
N LEU A 91 4.42 -5.17 -5.63
CA LEU A 91 5.13 -5.90 -6.68
C LEU A 91 4.77 -7.39 -6.70
N SER A 92 4.63 -8.02 -5.53
CA SER A 92 4.18 -9.41 -5.42
C SER A 92 2.78 -9.62 -6.03
N ALA A 93 1.86 -8.67 -5.80
CA ALA A 93 0.53 -8.70 -6.38
C ALA A 93 0.51 -8.40 -7.89
N LEU A 94 1.28 -7.41 -8.34
CA LEU A 94 1.35 -6.98 -9.74
C LEU A 94 2.00 -8.03 -10.65
N GLU A 95 3.11 -8.64 -10.23
CA GLU A 95 3.83 -9.63 -11.05
C GLU A 95 3.09 -10.97 -11.15
N SER A 96 2.24 -11.29 -10.18
CA SER A 96 1.42 -12.52 -10.15
C SER A 96 0.24 -12.52 -11.14
N HIS A 97 0.38 -11.87 -12.30
CA HIS A 97 -0.65 -11.74 -13.34
C HIS A 97 -1.22 -13.09 -13.83
N LYS A 98 -0.45 -14.19 -13.79
CA LYS A 98 -0.94 -15.55 -14.12
C LYS A 98 -1.93 -16.10 -13.09
N ARG A 99 -1.79 -15.74 -11.80
CA ARG A 99 -2.64 -16.16 -10.69
C ARG A 99 -3.02 -14.94 -9.82
N PRO A 100 -3.94 -14.07 -10.29
CA PRO A 100 -4.22 -12.76 -9.72
C PRO A 100 -4.67 -12.83 -8.25
N LEU A 101 -5.58 -13.76 -7.93
CA LEU A 101 -6.07 -13.95 -6.56
C LEU A 101 -4.94 -14.34 -5.60
N LEU A 102 -4.03 -15.22 -6.02
CA LEU A 102 -2.88 -15.61 -5.21
C LEU A 102 -1.94 -14.42 -4.97
N GLY A 103 -1.72 -13.58 -6.00
CA GLY A 103 -0.96 -12.34 -5.87
C GLY A 103 -1.59 -11.37 -4.87
N ALA A 104 -2.91 -11.17 -4.96
CA ALA A 104 -3.65 -10.31 -4.05
C ALA A 104 -3.58 -10.79 -2.59
N VAL A 105 -3.71 -12.09 -2.35
CA VAL A 105 -3.60 -12.69 -1.01
C VAL A 105 -2.18 -12.55 -0.45
N LYS A 106 -1.15 -12.80 -1.28
CA LYS A 106 0.25 -12.57 -0.88
C LYS A 106 0.49 -11.11 -0.50
N GLY A 107 0.01 -10.18 -1.32
CA GLY A 107 0.14 -8.74 -1.04
C GLY A 107 -0.56 -8.33 0.25
N LEU A 108 -1.77 -8.85 0.51
CA LEU A 108 -2.48 -8.64 1.77
C LEU A 108 -1.66 -9.12 2.96
N PHE A 109 -1.13 -10.34 2.90
CA PHE A 109 -0.33 -10.90 3.98
C PHE A 109 0.90 -10.04 4.29
N ILE A 110 1.65 -9.63 3.26
CA ILE A 110 2.84 -8.77 3.41
C ILE A 110 2.48 -7.42 4.04
N VAL A 111 1.41 -6.75 3.57
CA VAL A 111 0.94 -5.49 4.15
C VAL A 111 0.54 -5.65 5.61
N THR A 112 -0.24 -6.69 5.92
CA THR A 112 -0.68 -6.92 7.30
C THR A 112 0.51 -7.23 8.22
N ALA A 113 1.47 -8.04 7.77
CA ALA A 113 2.68 -8.33 8.53
C ALA A 113 3.53 -7.08 8.76
N GLY A 114 3.77 -6.27 7.73
CA GLY A 114 4.52 -5.03 7.85
C GLY A 114 3.80 -3.98 8.72
N GLY A 115 2.49 -3.85 8.55
CA GLY A 115 1.65 -3.00 9.37
C GLY A 115 1.65 -3.41 10.84
N LEU A 116 1.52 -4.71 11.12
CA LEU A 116 1.60 -5.26 12.49
C LEU A 116 2.97 -5.03 13.12
N ALA A 117 4.05 -5.19 12.36
CA ALA A 117 5.40 -4.91 12.85
C ALA A 117 5.56 -3.44 13.28
N ILE A 118 5.05 -2.50 12.47
CA ILE A 118 5.05 -1.06 12.81
C ILE A 118 4.17 -0.80 14.04
N ALA A 119 2.96 -1.35 14.07
CA ALA A 119 2.05 -1.18 15.20
C ALA A 119 2.63 -1.72 16.51
N ALA A 120 3.34 -2.84 16.48
CA ALA A 120 3.93 -3.47 17.66
C ALA A 120 5.09 -2.66 18.28
N PHE A 121 5.86 -1.94 17.46
CA PHE A 121 6.99 -1.14 17.96
C PHE A 121 6.61 0.32 18.24
N TYR A 122 5.91 0.97 17.32
CA TYR A 122 5.59 2.40 17.39
C TYR A 122 4.25 2.71 18.06
N GLY A 123 3.43 1.69 18.35
CA GLY A 123 2.14 1.82 19.05
C GLY A 123 2.27 2.09 20.56
N THR A 124 3.10 3.04 20.96
CA THR A 124 3.28 3.44 22.36
C THR A 124 2.09 4.26 22.86
N THR A 125 1.92 4.36 24.18
CA THR A 125 0.84 5.16 24.80
C THR A 125 0.86 6.61 24.30
N MET A 126 2.06 7.20 24.16
CA MET A 126 2.23 8.58 23.68
C MET A 126 1.81 8.76 22.22
N ALA A 127 2.08 7.75 21.39
CA ALA A 127 1.70 7.76 19.98
C ALA A 127 0.18 7.53 19.80
N ALA A 128 -0.42 6.69 20.64
CA ALA A 128 -1.88 6.49 20.69
C ALA A 128 -2.63 7.75 21.14
N LEU A 129 -2.08 8.49 22.11
CA LEU A 129 -2.60 9.78 22.57
C LEU A 129 -2.28 10.96 21.63
N ARG A 130 -1.61 10.70 20.50
CA ARG A 130 -1.16 11.71 19.52
C ARG A 130 -0.18 12.77 20.07
N LEU A 131 0.45 12.50 21.21
CA LEU A 131 1.45 13.38 21.81
C LEU A 131 2.78 13.30 21.07
N THR A 132 3.12 12.13 20.54
CA THR A 132 4.31 11.90 19.71
C THR A 132 3.90 11.20 18.40
N PRO A 133 3.52 11.97 17.36
CA PRO A 133 3.04 11.38 16.11
C PRO A 133 4.15 10.65 15.35
N PHE A 134 3.76 9.63 14.59
CA PHE A 134 4.67 8.88 13.72
C PHE A 134 5.19 9.77 12.59
N SER A 135 6.50 10.02 12.56
CA SER A 135 7.13 10.83 11.51
C SER A 135 7.20 10.14 10.14
N GLY A 136 7.01 8.81 10.08
CA GLY A 136 7.17 8.01 8.87
C GLY A 136 5.97 8.00 7.91
N VAL A 137 4.85 8.62 8.26
CA VAL A 137 3.59 8.57 7.46
C VAL A 137 3.83 8.94 5.98
N LYS A 138 4.47 10.08 5.73
CA LYS A 138 4.75 10.56 4.37
C LYS A 138 5.64 9.59 3.60
N LEU A 139 6.62 9.00 4.30
CA LEU A 139 7.58 8.06 3.74
C LEU A 139 6.87 6.76 3.32
N THR A 140 5.96 6.25 4.15
CA THR A 140 5.16 5.06 3.83
C THR A 140 4.16 5.26 2.68
N LEU A 141 3.78 6.51 2.38
CA LEU A 141 2.86 6.84 1.30
C LEU A 141 3.57 7.13 -0.03
N LEU A 142 4.66 7.89 0.00
CA LEU A 142 5.33 8.39 -1.22
C LEU A 142 6.43 7.47 -1.73
N LEU A 143 7.13 6.76 -0.83
CA LEU A 143 8.27 5.94 -1.22
C LEU A 143 7.86 4.68 -2.01
N PRO A 144 6.76 3.96 -1.70
CA PRO A 144 6.42 2.74 -2.45
C PRO A 144 6.12 2.99 -3.93
N PRO A 145 5.32 4.00 -4.33
CA PRO A 145 5.15 4.34 -5.75
C PRO A 145 6.48 4.64 -6.44
N LEU A 146 7.40 5.34 -5.76
CA LEU A 146 8.73 5.66 -6.29
C LEU A 146 9.59 4.39 -6.45
N LEU A 147 9.57 3.47 -5.50
CA LEU A 147 10.28 2.18 -5.60
C LEU A 147 9.74 1.35 -6.77
N VAL A 148 8.42 1.28 -6.94
CA VAL A 148 7.83 0.57 -8.10
C VAL A 148 8.22 1.23 -9.42
N LEU A 149 8.26 2.56 -9.47
CA LEU A 149 8.72 3.30 -10.66
C LEU A 149 10.20 2.99 -10.98
N VAL A 150 11.09 3.03 -9.97
CA VAL A 150 12.51 2.69 -10.13
C VAL A 150 12.67 1.24 -10.61
N HIS A 151 11.86 0.33 -10.06
CA HIS A 151 11.84 -1.06 -10.49
C HIS A 151 11.51 -1.21 -11.97
N ASP A 152 10.55 -0.46 -12.46
CA ASP A 152 10.10 -0.55 -13.85
C ASP A 152 11.14 0.00 -14.83
N LEU A 153 11.76 1.11 -14.49
CA LEU A 153 12.85 1.70 -15.26
C LEU A 153 14.08 0.78 -15.33
N ARG A 154 14.45 0.14 -14.21
CA ARG A 154 15.62 -0.75 -14.13
C ARG A 154 15.44 -2.07 -14.88
N ARG A 155 14.25 -2.67 -14.80
CA ARG A 155 13.96 -3.97 -15.42
C ARG A 155 13.86 -3.92 -16.94
N LYS A 156 13.89 -2.72 -17.56
CA LYS A 156 13.64 -2.55 -19.00
C LYS A 156 12.44 -3.40 -19.42
N VAL A 157 11.32 -3.29 -18.69
CA VAL A 157 10.02 -3.79 -19.18
C VAL A 157 9.68 -3.12 -20.53
N HIS A 158 10.41 -2.04 -20.85
CA HIS A 158 10.45 -1.28 -22.08
C HIS A 158 11.79 -1.54 -22.80
N PRO A 159 11.78 -1.81 -24.12
CA PRO A 159 12.99 -1.89 -24.96
C PRO A 159 13.74 -0.55 -25.13
N GLU A 160 13.20 0.57 -24.63
CA GLU A 160 13.63 1.93 -25.00
C GLU A 160 14.05 2.77 -23.79
N SER A 161 14.93 3.73 -24.04
CA SER A 161 15.67 4.48 -23.03
C SER A 161 14.90 5.70 -22.48
N LEU A 162 15.23 6.15 -21.26
CA LEU A 162 14.62 7.31 -20.57
C LEU A 162 14.46 8.59 -21.44
N PRO A 163 15.41 8.96 -22.33
CA PRO A 163 15.25 10.12 -23.22
C PRO A 163 14.24 9.89 -24.36
N GLU A 164 14.13 8.67 -24.88
CA GLU A 164 13.18 8.29 -25.95
C GLU A 164 11.75 8.24 -25.43
N ILE A 165 11.58 7.90 -24.14
CA ILE A 165 10.30 8.00 -23.44
C ILE A 165 9.88 9.48 -23.37
N ILE A 166 10.73 10.39 -22.91
CA ILE A 166 10.39 11.84 -22.79
C ILE A 166 10.01 12.47 -24.15
N GLY A 167 10.47 11.92 -25.27
CA GLY A 167 10.19 12.42 -26.62
C GLY A 167 8.85 12.01 -27.24
N ARG A 168 8.07 11.10 -26.63
CA ARG A 168 6.81 10.62 -27.25
C ARG A 168 5.61 11.54 -26.96
N PRO A 169 4.81 11.91 -27.98
CA PRO A 169 3.63 12.76 -27.82
C PRO A 169 2.48 12.10 -27.01
N ALA A 170 2.48 10.77 -26.86
CA ALA A 170 1.45 10.03 -26.12
C ALA A 170 1.52 10.21 -24.58
N ILE A 171 2.66 10.67 -24.05
CA ILE A 171 2.89 10.76 -22.60
C ILE A 171 2.24 12.00 -21.98
N TRP A 172 1.83 13.00 -22.76
CA TRP A 172 1.09 14.12 -22.15
C TRP A 172 -0.19 13.63 -21.46
N GLY A 173 -0.90 12.65 -22.01
CA GLY A 173 -2.08 12.07 -21.35
C GLY A 173 -1.75 11.27 -20.08
N GLU A 174 -0.69 10.45 -20.13
CA GLU A 174 -0.25 9.61 -19.00
C GLU A 174 0.41 10.42 -17.88
N LEU A 175 1.29 11.35 -18.21
CA LEU A 175 1.95 12.27 -17.29
C LEU A 175 0.95 13.29 -16.73
N PHE A 176 -0.05 13.70 -17.50
CA PHE A 176 -1.18 14.49 -17.01
C PHE A 176 -2.08 13.69 -16.07
N MET A 177 -2.37 12.41 -16.35
CA MET A 177 -3.12 11.57 -15.41
C MET A 177 -2.33 11.24 -14.14
N ILE A 178 -1.03 10.93 -14.25
CA ILE A 178 -0.13 10.75 -13.11
C ILE A 178 -0.02 12.07 -12.34
N GLY A 179 0.07 13.21 -13.02
CA GLY A 179 0.11 14.55 -12.44
C GLY A 179 -1.18 14.91 -11.72
N ILE A 180 -2.35 14.68 -12.33
CA ILE A 180 -3.67 14.82 -11.70
C ILE A 180 -3.80 13.88 -10.52
N MET A 181 -3.30 12.65 -10.62
CA MET A 181 -3.38 11.67 -9.53
C MET A 181 -2.44 12.04 -8.37
N MET A 182 -1.23 12.49 -8.66
CA MET A 182 -0.27 13.02 -7.68
C MET A 182 -0.81 14.31 -7.04
N LEU A 183 -1.47 15.17 -7.81
CA LEU A 183 -2.14 16.36 -7.32
C LEU A 183 -3.38 16.00 -6.47
N ALA A 184 -4.18 15.03 -6.88
CA ALA A 184 -5.31 14.51 -6.09
C ALA A 184 -4.82 13.87 -4.79
N MET A 185 -3.68 13.16 -4.84
CA MET A 185 -3.01 12.58 -3.68
C MET A 185 -2.44 13.66 -2.76
N LEU A 186 -1.84 14.72 -3.31
CA LEU A 186 -1.33 15.88 -2.58
C LEU A 186 -2.49 16.64 -1.91
N ILE A 187 -3.54 16.96 -2.67
CA ILE A 187 -4.78 17.57 -2.16
C ILE A 187 -5.40 16.69 -1.08
N MET A 188 -5.41 15.37 -1.24
CA MET A 188 -5.90 14.45 -0.22
C MET A 188 -5.01 14.33 1.01
N ALA A 189 -3.69 14.42 0.87
CA ALA A 189 -2.75 14.44 1.97
C ALA A 189 -2.86 15.76 2.75
N LEU A 190 -3.07 16.87 2.05
CA LEU A 190 -3.31 18.21 2.60
C LEU A 190 -4.71 18.33 3.23
N ARG A 191 -5.73 17.64 2.70
CA ARG A 191 -7.09 17.55 3.27
C ARG A 191 -7.23 16.48 4.37
N SER A 192 -6.16 15.78 4.72
CA SER A 192 -6.22 14.72 5.74
C SER A 192 -6.39 15.26 7.16
N ASP A 193 -6.26 16.58 7.34
CA ASP A 193 -6.55 17.28 8.58
C ASP A 193 -7.86 18.08 8.44
N ASN A 194 -8.94 17.51 8.97
CA ASN A 194 -10.09 18.22 9.53
C ASN A 194 -10.83 19.27 8.66
N VAL A 195 -11.22 18.94 7.43
CA VAL A 195 -12.14 19.78 6.63
C VAL A 195 -13.59 19.31 6.77
N SER A 196 -14.37 20.11 7.49
CA SER A 196 -15.76 19.90 7.94
C SER A 196 -16.84 20.03 6.84
N ASN A 197 -16.47 20.34 5.60
CA ASN A 197 -17.45 20.55 4.52
C ASN A 197 -17.49 19.34 3.58
N VAL A 198 -18.25 18.31 3.99
CA VAL A 198 -18.46 17.06 3.24
C VAL A 198 -19.92 17.01 2.77
N PRO A 199 -20.21 16.70 1.49
CA PRO A 199 -21.57 16.59 0.98
C PRO A 199 -22.41 15.56 1.75
N ALA A 200 -23.71 15.83 1.95
CA ALA A 200 -24.61 14.97 2.73
C ALA A 200 -24.72 13.53 2.19
N TRP A 201 -24.65 13.34 0.86
CA TRP A 201 -24.65 12.01 0.25
C TRP A 201 -23.38 11.22 0.60
N GLU A 202 -22.24 11.90 0.74
CA GLU A 202 -20.99 11.26 1.13
C GLU A 202 -21.07 10.83 2.60
N VAL A 203 -21.67 11.64 3.48
CA VAL A 203 -21.93 11.26 4.89
C VAL A 203 -22.86 10.05 4.97
N ALA A 204 -23.97 10.04 4.23
CA ALA A 204 -24.91 8.91 4.20
C ALA A 204 -24.27 7.62 3.69
N PHE A 205 -23.45 7.69 2.63
CA PHE A 205 -22.68 6.54 2.15
C PHE A 205 -21.67 6.03 3.19
N ARG A 206 -21.02 6.95 3.92
CA ARG A 206 -20.08 6.61 4.99
C ARG A 206 -20.79 5.88 6.14
N GLU A 207 -21.95 6.36 6.57
CA GLU A 207 -22.75 5.72 7.62
C GLU A 207 -23.29 4.36 7.19
N PHE A 208 -23.77 4.22 5.96
CA PHE A 208 -24.20 2.92 5.42
C PHE A 208 -23.06 1.90 5.48
N MET A 209 -21.87 2.29 5.02
CA MET A 209 -20.69 1.43 5.03
C MET A 209 -20.25 1.04 6.44
N GLU A 210 -20.31 1.97 7.39
CA GLU A 210 -19.98 1.69 8.79
C GLU A 210 -20.96 0.70 9.43
N ARG A 211 -22.27 0.87 9.18
CA ARG A 211 -23.32 -0.05 9.65
C ARG A 211 -23.21 -1.43 8.99
N ALA A 212 -22.88 -1.48 7.70
CA ALA A 212 -22.81 -2.73 6.95
C ALA A 212 -21.53 -3.55 7.24
N LEU A 213 -20.41 -2.90 7.54
CA LEU A 213 -19.08 -3.54 7.58
C LEU A 213 -18.38 -3.49 8.93
N LEU A 214 -19.06 -3.02 9.99
CA LEU A 214 -18.56 -2.82 11.36
C LEU A 214 -17.43 -1.78 11.48
N VAL A 215 -16.52 -1.71 10.52
CA VAL A 215 -15.50 -0.68 10.34
C VAL A 215 -15.47 -0.24 8.89
N ARG A 216 -15.66 1.06 8.66
CA ARG A 216 -15.56 1.67 7.33
C ARG A 216 -14.18 1.39 6.70
N PRO A 217 -14.11 0.74 5.51
CA PRO A 217 -12.87 0.63 4.74
C PRO A 217 -12.45 2.00 4.20
N ARG A 218 -11.14 2.21 4.01
CA ARG A 218 -10.66 3.44 3.38
C ARG A 218 -11.15 3.49 1.93
N THR A 219 -11.95 4.51 1.61
CA THR A 219 -12.56 4.69 0.27
C THR A 219 -11.55 4.65 -0.87
N LYS A 220 -10.33 5.11 -0.61
CA LYS A 220 -9.24 5.16 -1.58
C LYS A 220 -8.69 3.77 -1.94
N GLU A 221 -8.71 2.83 -1.00
CA GLU A 221 -8.22 1.46 -1.22
C GLU A 221 -9.22 0.65 -2.05
N PHE A 222 -10.51 0.68 -1.67
CA PHE A 222 -11.52 -0.16 -2.31
C PHE A 222 -12.11 0.43 -3.59
N LEU A 223 -12.17 1.76 -3.75
CA LEU A 223 -12.74 2.38 -4.96
C LEU A 223 -11.72 2.56 -6.08
N ILE A 224 -10.44 2.75 -5.74
CA ILE A 224 -9.43 3.18 -6.70
C ILE A 224 -8.29 2.17 -6.76
N GLY A 225 -7.58 1.93 -5.65
CA GLY A 225 -6.33 1.17 -5.69
C GLY A 225 -6.48 -0.32 -6.03
N TYR A 226 -7.31 -1.08 -5.31
CA TYR A 226 -7.52 -2.51 -5.62
C TYR A 226 -8.31 -2.75 -6.93
N PRO A 227 -9.29 -1.91 -7.30
CA PRO A 227 -9.87 -1.98 -8.64
C PRO A 227 -8.85 -1.74 -9.76
N ALA A 228 -7.93 -0.78 -9.58
CA ALA A 228 -6.83 -0.57 -10.52
C ALA A 228 -5.93 -1.81 -10.63
N LEU A 229 -5.68 -2.52 -9.52
CA LEU A 229 -4.91 -3.77 -9.54
C LEU A 229 -5.60 -4.85 -10.40
N ALA A 230 -6.92 -4.99 -10.28
CA ALA A 230 -7.70 -5.91 -11.10
C ALA A 230 -7.67 -5.53 -12.58
N LEU A 231 -7.82 -4.23 -12.86
CA LEU A 231 -7.73 -3.68 -14.21
C LEU A 231 -6.34 -3.90 -14.83
N TYR A 232 -5.27 -3.73 -14.05
CA TYR A 232 -3.90 -4.00 -14.48
C TYR A 232 -3.74 -5.45 -14.94
N TRP A 233 -4.22 -6.43 -14.15
CA TRP A 233 -4.14 -7.84 -14.55
C TRP A 233 -4.90 -8.13 -15.85
N TYR A 234 -6.04 -7.47 -16.06
CA TYR A 234 -6.82 -7.61 -17.29
C TYR A 234 -6.07 -7.03 -18.51
N VAL A 235 -5.58 -5.79 -18.39
CA VAL A 235 -4.78 -5.09 -19.41
C VAL A 235 -3.56 -5.91 -19.81
N VAL A 236 -2.80 -6.41 -18.84
CA VAL A 236 -1.60 -7.24 -19.08
C VAL A 236 -1.93 -8.55 -19.78
N ARG A 237 -3.03 -9.22 -19.41
CA ARG A 237 -3.42 -10.50 -20.01
C ARG A 237 -3.94 -10.39 -21.43
N LYS A 238 -4.65 -9.30 -21.74
CA LYS A 238 -5.28 -9.09 -23.05
C LYS A 238 -4.43 -8.28 -24.02
N GLY A 239 -3.35 -7.63 -23.54
CA GLY A 239 -2.50 -6.78 -24.37
C GLY A 239 -3.17 -5.49 -24.83
N TYR A 240 -4.31 -5.11 -24.23
CA TYR A 240 -5.02 -3.88 -24.57
C TYR A 240 -4.36 -2.66 -23.92
N MET A 241 -4.27 -1.54 -24.64
CA MET A 241 -3.88 -0.23 -24.10
C MET A 241 -2.48 -0.20 -23.41
N PRO A 242 -1.38 -0.50 -24.13
CA PRO A 242 -0.04 -0.57 -23.55
C PRO A 242 0.42 0.74 -22.86
N GLY A 243 -0.04 1.92 -23.29
CA GLY A 243 0.33 3.19 -22.64
C GLY A 243 -0.31 3.45 -21.27
N TYR A 244 -1.52 2.93 -21.02
CA TYR A 244 -2.19 3.18 -19.73
C TYR A 244 -1.75 2.21 -18.62
N ARG A 245 -0.91 1.23 -18.95
CA ARG A 245 -0.50 0.15 -18.04
C ARG A 245 0.28 0.70 -16.84
N GLU A 246 1.14 1.68 -17.05
CA GLU A 246 2.04 2.28 -16.07
C GLU A 246 1.24 3.11 -15.06
N ALA A 247 0.31 3.93 -15.55
CA ALA A 247 -0.57 4.72 -14.70
C ALA A 247 -1.39 3.81 -13.78
N VAL A 248 -2.05 2.78 -14.32
CA VAL A 248 -2.85 1.81 -13.54
C VAL A 248 -1.98 1.05 -12.54
N ARG A 249 -0.74 0.72 -12.91
CA ARG A 249 0.22 0.08 -12.02
C ARG A 249 0.57 0.94 -10.82
N ILE A 250 0.91 2.22 -11.02
CA ILE A 250 1.21 3.16 -9.94
C ILE A 250 -0.01 3.38 -9.04
N VAL A 251 -1.21 3.52 -9.63
CA VAL A 251 -2.47 3.63 -8.87
C VAL A 251 -2.65 2.44 -7.92
N SER A 252 -2.33 1.24 -8.41
CA SER A 252 -2.47 0.00 -7.63
C SER A 252 -1.58 -0.01 -6.38
N VAL A 253 -0.39 0.59 -6.47
CA VAL A 253 0.55 0.69 -5.32
C VAL A 253 -0.06 1.49 -4.17
N LEU A 254 -0.92 2.47 -4.47
CA LEU A 254 -1.55 3.33 -3.46
C LEU A 254 -2.46 2.56 -2.52
N ALA A 255 -3.10 1.48 -2.98
CA ALA A 255 -3.86 0.60 -2.09
C ALA A 255 -2.96 0.03 -0.99
N PHE A 256 -1.80 -0.50 -1.37
CA PHE A 256 -0.86 -1.13 -0.44
C PHE A 256 -0.20 -0.09 0.49
N SER A 257 0.17 1.08 -0.03
CA SER A 257 0.69 2.20 0.78
C SER A 257 -0.34 2.69 1.80
N SER A 258 -1.60 2.89 1.38
CA SER A 258 -2.68 3.31 2.27
C SER A 258 -2.99 2.25 3.34
N ALA A 259 -2.94 0.97 2.95
CA ALA A 259 -3.22 -0.14 3.84
C ALA A 259 -2.13 -0.28 4.92
N VAL A 260 -0.83 -0.17 4.58
CA VAL A 260 0.24 -0.09 5.59
C VAL A 260 0.05 1.14 6.49
N ASN A 261 -0.28 2.29 5.89
CA ASN A 261 -0.52 3.52 6.65
C ASN A 261 -1.72 3.41 7.61
N THR A 262 -2.67 2.50 7.38
CA THR A 262 -3.78 2.23 8.32
C THR A 262 -3.25 1.78 9.69
N PHE A 263 -2.15 1.02 9.71
CA PHE A 263 -1.51 0.55 10.95
C PHE A 263 -0.66 1.63 11.64
N CYS A 264 -0.34 2.74 10.95
CA CYS A 264 0.37 3.89 11.53
C CYS A 264 -0.55 4.81 12.35
N HIS A 265 -1.87 4.57 12.35
CA HIS A 265 -2.82 5.30 13.17
C HIS A 265 -3.02 4.63 14.54
N PHE A 266 -2.05 4.82 15.42
CA PHE A 266 -1.99 4.16 16.74
C PHE A 266 -3.13 4.53 17.70
N HIS A 267 -3.87 5.60 17.42
CA HIS A 267 -5.06 5.99 18.19
C HIS A 267 -6.29 5.11 17.88
N THR A 268 -6.23 4.30 16.82
CA THR A 268 -7.28 3.32 16.49
C THR A 268 -6.91 1.95 17.03
N LEU A 269 -7.89 1.21 17.54
CA LEU A 269 -7.68 -0.16 18.01
C LEU A 269 -7.14 -1.03 16.87
N LEU A 270 -6.13 -1.85 17.17
CA LEU A 270 -5.46 -2.70 16.19
C LEU A 270 -6.43 -3.64 15.46
N SER A 271 -7.39 -4.22 16.19
CA SER A 271 -8.44 -5.07 15.64
C SER A 271 -9.25 -4.36 14.55
N LEU A 272 -9.60 -3.10 14.77
CA LEU A 272 -10.34 -2.29 13.81
C LEU A 272 -9.49 -2.00 12.56
N SER A 273 -8.18 -1.80 12.72
CA SER A 273 -7.26 -1.60 11.59
C SER A 273 -7.09 -2.85 10.73
N ILE A 274 -7.08 -4.04 11.34
CA ILE A 274 -7.09 -5.32 10.59
C ILE A 274 -8.39 -5.47 9.81
N ILE A 275 -9.55 -5.32 10.47
CA ILE A 275 -10.87 -5.44 9.83
C ILE A 275 -11.00 -4.42 8.69
N ARG A 276 -10.56 -3.17 8.89
CA ARG A 276 -10.55 -2.12 7.88
C ARG A 276 -9.76 -2.52 6.63
N THR A 277 -8.58 -3.10 6.83
CA THR A 277 -7.68 -3.53 5.75
C THR A 277 -8.29 -4.71 4.98
N LEU A 278 -8.84 -5.69 5.69
CA LEU A 278 -9.56 -6.81 5.09
C LEU A 278 -10.76 -6.31 4.27
N ASN A 279 -11.59 -5.44 4.84
CA ASN A 279 -12.75 -4.85 4.18
C ASN A 279 -12.35 -4.09 2.92
N GLY A 280 -11.29 -3.28 2.97
CA GLY A 280 -10.77 -2.57 1.81
C GLY A 280 -10.34 -3.52 0.70
N TRP A 281 -9.65 -4.61 1.06
CA TRP A 281 -9.12 -5.59 0.14
C TRP A 281 -10.20 -6.40 -0.59
N TRP A 282 -11.12 -7.05 0.12
CA TRP A 282 -12.10 -7.94 -0.53
C TRP A 282 -13.12 -7.16 -1.37
N LEU A 283 -13.60 -6.02 -0.85
CA LEU A 283 -14.51 -5.14 -1.60
C LEU A 283 -13.82 -4.54 -2.82
N GLY A 284 -12.56 -4.15 -2.69
CA GLY A 284 -11.80 -3.57 -3.78
C GLY A 284 -11.52 -4.58 -4.90
N ILE A 285 -11.22 -5.83 -4.56
CA ILE A 285 -11.07 -6.91 -5.55
C ILE A 285 -12.41 -7.24 -6.20
N LEU A 286 -13.50 -7.30 -5.43
CA LEU A 286 -14.85 -7.55 -5.96
C LEU A 286 -15.24 -6.45 -6.95
N LEU A 287 -15.10 -5.18 -6.56
CA LEU A 287 -15.40 -4.02 -7.40
C LEU A 287 -14.52 -4.03 -8.66
N GLY A 288 -13.22 -4.28 -8.51
CA GLY A 288 -12.29 -4.44 -9.63
C GLY A 288 -12.70 -5.54 -10.61
N GLY A 289 -13.09 -6.70 -10.09
CA GLY A 289 -13.59 -7.81 -10.88
C GLY A 289 -14.86 -7.44 -11.65
N THR A 290 -15.82 -6.76 -11.01
CA THR A 290 -17.03 -6.28 -11.68
C THR A 290 -16.73 -5.24 -12.76
N ALA A 291 -15.82 -4.30 -12.51
CA ALA A 291 -15.41 -3.30 -13.49
C ALA A 291 -14.75 -3.95 -14.72
N VAL A 292 -13.88 -4.94 -14.50
CA VAL A 292 -13.26 -5.72 -15.58
C VAL A 292 -14.31 -6.52 -16.36
N ALA A 293 -15.30 -7.12 -15.68
CA ALA A 293 -16.37 -7.84 -16.36
C ALA A 293 -17.21 -6.90 -17.25
N ILE A 294 -17.59 -5.71 -16.74
CA ILE A 294 -18.31 -4.70 -17.52
C ILE A 294 -17.47 -4.26 -18.73
N LEU A 295 -16.18 -4.01 -18.54
CA LEU A 295 -15.28 -3.63 -19.63
C LEU A 295 -15.24 -4.72 -20.72
N ASN A 296 -15.09 -5.98 -20.32
CA ASN A 296 -14.94 -7.11 -21.24
C ASN A 296 -16.25 -7.48 -21.96
N TYR A 297 -17.39 -7.49 -21.26
CA TYR A 297 -18.66 -7.99 -21.79
C TYR A 297 -19.58 -6.89 -22.35
N VAL A 298 -19.38 -5.63 -21.97
CA VAL A 298 -20.23 -4.51 -22.40
C VAL A 298 -19.44 -3.56 -23.27
N MET A 299 -18.36 -2.98 -22.75
CA MET A 299 -17.68 -1.86 -23.42
C MET A 299 -16.90 -2.28 -24.67
N ILE A 300 -16.11 -3.36 -24.61
CA ILE A 300 -15.36 -3.86 -25.77
C ILE A 300 -16.27 -4.31 -26.92
N PRO A 301 -17.31 -5.13 -26.71
CA PRO A 301 -18.20 -5.51 -27.80
C PRO A 301 -19.01 -4.33 -28.33
N LEU A 302 -19.41 -3.38 -27.47
CA LEU A 302 -20.09 -2.16 -27.90
C LEU A 302 -19.16 -1.27 -28.74
N HIS A 303 -17.90 -1.12 -28.34
CA HIS A 303 -16.90 -0.37 -29.11
C HIS A 303 -16.61 -1.03 -30.45
N LYS A 304 -16.46 -2.36 -30.51
CA LYS A 304 -16.31 -3.09 -31.79
C LYS A 304 -17.53 -2.90 -32.71
N LYS A 305 -18.73 -2.88 -32.13
CA LYS A 305 -19.99 -2.65 -32.86
C LYS A 305 -20.12 -1.21 -33.36
N LEU A 306 -19.59 -0.22 -32.63
CA LEU A 306 -19.57 1.20 -33.01
C LEU A 306 -18.45 1.54 -33.99
N SER A 307 -17.29 0.87 -33.90
CA SER A 307 -16.12 1.10 -34.76
C SER A 307 -16.18 0.34 -36.09
N GLY A 308 -17.22 -0.47 -36.35
CA GLY A 308 -17.48 -1.09 -37.65
C GLY A 308 -16.69 -2.38 -37.95
N ASP A 309 -15.90 -2.90 -37.00
CA ASP A 309 -15.17 -4.17 -37.17
C ASP A 309 -16.10 -5.37 -36.90
N ILE A 310 -16.96 -5.68 -37.86
CA ILE A 310 -17.62 -6.98 -37.97
C ILE A 310 -16.91 -7.75 -39.08
N PRO A 311 -16.12 -8.79 -38.79
CA PRO A 311 -15.85 -9.80 -39.80
C PRO A 311 -17.16 -10.54 -40.05
N ASN A 312 -17.64 -10.50 -41.30
CA ASN A 312 -18.68 -11.41 -41.80
C ASN A 312 -18.30 -12.87 -41.55
#